data_AF-A0A7V5N198-F1
#
_entry.id   AF-A0A7V5N198-F1
#
_cell.length_a   1.000
_cell.length_b   1.000
_cell.length_c   1.000
_cell.angle_alpha   90.00
_cell.angle_beta   90.00
_cell.angle_gamma   90.00
#
_symmetry.space_group_name_H-M   'P 1'
#
loop_
_entity.id
_entity.type
_entity.pdbx_description
1 polymer ?
#
loop_
_entity_poly.entity_id
_entity_poly.type
_entity_poly.pdbx_seq_one_letter_code
_entity_poly.pdbx_strand_id
1 'polypeptide(L)' 'MTGVILAGGQSRRMGRDKALVSLEGKPLIQWVLDALSRVCDPVLIVTNS' A
#
# COMPACT_ATOMS: atom_id res chain seq x y z
N MET A 1 9.79 -11.57 -10.79
CA MET A 1 10.41 -10.70 -9.75
C MET A 1 9.36 -10.46 -8.69
N THR A 2 9.67 -10.69 -7.42
CA THR A 2 8.68 -10.47 -6.34
C THR A 2 8.72 -9.02 -5.87
N GLY A 3 7.56 -8.37 -5.86
CA GLY A 3 7.39 -7.01 -5.31
C GLY A 3 6.93 -7.06 -3.86
N VAL A 4 7.36 -6.11 -3.02
CA VAL A 4 6.94 -6.02 -1.62
C VAL A 4 6.49 -4.60 -1.30
N ILE A 5 5.26 -4.47 -0.78
CA ILE A 5 4.67 -3.21 -0.30
C ILE A 5 4.69 -3.23 1.23
N LEU A 6 5.39 -2.28 1.85
CA LEU A 6 5.41 -2.10 3.30
C LEU A 6 4.28 -1.15 3.72
N ALA A 7 3.18 -1.71 4.22
CA ALA A 7 1.96 -0.98 4.62
C ALA A 7 1.78 -0.84 6.15
N GLY A 8 2.62 -1.48 6.97
CA GLY A 8 2.48 -1.54 8.44
C GLY A 8 3.05 -0.37 9.25
N GLY A 9 2.86 0.87 8.81
CA GLY A 9 3.32 2.04 9.56
C GLY A 9 2.35 2.43 10.69
N GLN A 10 2.84 2.94 11.83
CA GLN A 10 2.00 3.34 12.99
C GLN A 10 0.97 4.45 12.71
N SER A 11 0.97 5.06 11.51
CA SER A 11 -0.01 6.06 11.07
C SER A 11 -0.25 7.25 12.04
N ARG A 12 0.70 7.54 12.95
CA ARG A 12 0.61 8.53 14.03
C ARG A 12 0.30 9.95 13.58
N ARG A 13 0.83 10.36 12.41
CA ARG A 13 0.58 11.70 11.83
C ARG A 13 -0.77 11.83 11.15
N MET A 14 -1.37 10.74 10.68
CA MET A 14 -2.66 10.76 9.97
C MET A 14 -3.84 10.38 10.87
N GLY A 15 -3.60 9.76 12.04
CA GLY A 15 -4.65 9.36 12.99
C GLY A 15 -5.55 8.22 12.50
N ARG A 16 -5.31 7.70 11.29
CA ARG A 16 -6.01 6.60 10.63
C ARG A 16 -5.03 5.85 9.74
N ASP A 17 -5.30 4.59 9.43
CA ASP A 17 -4.44 3.78 8.56
C ASP A 17 -4.19 4.48 7.22
N LYS A 18 -2.95 4.94 7.00
CA LYS A 18 -2.53 5.67 5.81
C LYS A 18 -2.77 4.85 4.54
N ALA A 19 -2.61 3.53 4.59
CA ALA A 19 -2.76 2.67 3.41
C ALA A 19 -4.20 2.74 2.83
N LEU A 20 -5.19 2.95 3.70
CA LEU A 20 -6.61 2.98 3.37
C LEU A 20 -7.16 4.39 3.10
N VAL A 21 -6.34 5.43 3.25
CA VAL A 21 -6.74 6.79 2.92
C VAL A 21 -7.03 6.88 1.43
N SER A 22 -8.22 7.38 1.09
CA SER A 22 -8.60 7.64 -0.31
C SER A 22 -7.91 8.89 -0.83
N LEU A 23 -7.27 8.77 -1.98
CA LEU A 23 -6.74 9.85 -2.81
C LEU A 23 -7.43 9.75 -4.17
N GLU A 24 -8.15 10.80 -4.57
CA GLU A 24 -8.95 10.82 -5.82
C GLU A 24 -9.90 9.62 -5.93
N GLY A 25 -10.60 9.29 -4.84
CA GLY A 25 -11.53 8.15 -4.79
C GLY A 25 -10.88 6.76 -4.74
N LYS A 26 -9.55 6.68 -4.70
CA LYS A 26 -8.80 5.41 -4.72
C LYS A 26 -7.88 5.28 -3.48
N PRO A 27 -7.89 4.14 -2.76
CA PRO A 27 -7.00 3.94 -1.61
C PRO A 27 -5.52 4.09 -1.98
N LEU A 28 -4.73 4.75 -1.14
CA LEU A 28 -3.29 4.97 -1.36
C LEU A 28 -2.54 3.67 -1.71
N ILE A 29 -2.84 2.56 -1.04
CA ILE A 29 -2.20 1.28 -1.33
C ILE A 29 -2.49 0.76 -2.74
N GLN A 30 -3.68 1.03 -3.28
CA GLN A 30 -4.06 0.61 -4.62
C GLN A 30 -3.26 1.35 -5.71
N TRP A 31 -2.84 2.59 -5.45
CA TRP A 31 -1.94 3.31 -6.36
C TRP A 31 -0.57 2.61 -6.47
N VAL A 32 -0.03 2.14 -5.34
CA VAL A 32 1.25 1.43 -5.30
C VAL A 32 1.12 0.05 -5.94
N LEU A 33 0.04 -0.69 -5.65
CA LEU A 33 -0.23 -1.99 -6.22
C LEU A 33 -0.32 -1.93 -7.76
N ASP A 34 -1.09 -1.00 -8.31
CA ASP A 34 -1.26 -0.85 -9.76
C ASP A 34 0.04 -0.52 -10.49
N ALA A 35 0.98 0.15 -9.82
CA ALA A 35 2.31 0.43 -10.37
C ALA A 35 3.21 -0.81 -10.32
N LEU A 36 3.26 -1.50 -9.17
CA LEU A 36 4.11 -2.67 -8.95
C LEU A 36 3.67 -3.88 -9.77
N SER A 37 2.36 -4.13 -9.91
CA SER A 37 1.83 -5.27 -10.68
C SER A 37 2.18 -5.23 -12.17
N ARG A 38 2.67 -4.11 -12.70
CA ARG A 38 3.15 -4.00 -14.09
C ARG A 38 4.55 -4.57 -14.29
N VAL A 39 5.31 -4.74 -13.21
CA VAL A 39 6.75 -5.08 -13.25
C VAL A 39 7.13 -6.23 -12.33
N CYS A 40 6.27 -6.58 -11.37
CA CYS A 40 6.46 -7.64 -10.40
C CYS A 40 5.30 -8.63 -10.42
N ASP A 41 5.63 -9.92 -10.30
CA ASP A 41 4.71 -11.01 -10.06
C ASP A 41 5.45 -12.12 -9.27
N PRO A 42 5.03 -12.46 -8.03
CA PRO A 42 3.88 -11.91 -7.29
C PRO A 42 4.19 -10.58 -6.58
N VAL A 43 3.14 -9.88 -6.13
CA VAL A 43 3.25 -8.72 -5.23
C VAL A 43 2.75 -9.10 -3.84
N LEU A 44 3.58 -8.89 -2.82
CA LEU A 44 3.28 -9.14 -1.40
C LEU A 44 3.03 -7.82 -0.67
N ILE A 45 2.05 -7.82 0.24
CA ILE A 45 1.76 -6.67 1.12
C ILE A 45 2.07 -7.08 2.56
N VAL A 46 2.92 -6.31 3.24
CA VAL A 46 3.30 -6.54 4.64
C VAL A 46 2.67 -5.45 5.50
N THR A 47 1.85 -5.85 6.47
CA THR A 47 1.18 -4.97 7.45
C THR A 47 1.53 -5.39 8.90
N ASN A 48 1.33 -4.49 9.87
CA ASN A 48 1.56 -4.75 11.30
C ASN A 48 0.28 -4.73 12.16
N SER A 49 -0.87 -4.77 11.49
CA SER A 49 -2.23 -4.86 12.04
C SER A 49 -2.61 -6.30 12.35
#